data_AF-A0A3E0WWW3-F1
#
_entry.id   AF-A0A3E0WWW3-F1
#
_cell.length_a   1.000
_cell.length_b   1.000
_cell.length_c   1.000
_cell.angle_alpha   90.00
_cell.angle_beta   90.00
_cell.angle_gamma   90.00
#
_symmetry.space_group_name_H-M   'P 1'
#
loop_
_entity.id
_entity.type
_entity.pdbx_description
1 polymer ?
#
loop_
_entity_poly.entity_id
_entity_poly.type
_entity_poly.pdbx_seq_one_letter_code
_entity_poly.pdbx_strand_id
1 'polypeptide(L)'
;MTPLLAGGTIGRLIRDSYFWVGINKSRPMQEWALLNQLHSEGFPVPQPAAVNIRRFGMTYRANIITLELPNTETLADRLIQAPLAPEIWQRIGTTIGKFHLAGAYHADLNARNILVDDYNRIYLIDWDRGRLRSSPSAWRWKNVKRLQRSLRKIASFSYLNFSSNDIDAFLAGYNSGKRS
;
A
#
# COMPACT_ATOMS: atom_id res chain seq x y z
N MET A 1 9.58 12.25 31.06
CA MET A 1 9.84 11.77 29.68
C MET A 1 8.88 12.49 28.76
N THR A 2 9.30 13.64 28.25
CA THR A 2 8.56 14.50 27.34
C THR A 2 8.80 13.99 25.92
N PRO A 3 7.77 13.62 25.14
CA PRO A 3 7.98 13.10 23.79
C PRO A 3 7.79 14.19 22.73
N LEU A 4 8.35 13.90 21.55
CA LEU A 4 8.11 14.49 20.23
C LEU A 4 8.76 15.84 19.93
N LEU A 5 9.82 15.79 19.11
CA LEU A 5 10.11 16.81 18.10
C LEU A 5 10.68 16.14 16.84
N ALA A 6 9.81 15.92 15.86
CA ALA A 6 10.13 15.97 14.42
C ALA A 6 8.80 16.17 13.67
N GLY A 7 8.70 17.26 12.91
CA GLY A 7 7.47 17.81 12.36
C GLY A 7 6.84 16.99 11.24
N GLY A 8 6.15 15.90 11.59
CA GLY A 8 5.23 15.19 10.72
C GLY A 8 3.94 14.89 11.47
N THR A 9 2.80 15.01 10.79
CA THR A 9 1.52 14.57 11.34
C THR A 9 1.49 13.04 11.41
N ILE A 10 0.93 12.53 12.51
CA ILE A 10 0.93 11.10 12.84
C ILE A 10 -0.11 10.39 11.99
N GLY A 11 0.33 9.40 11.18
CA GLY A 11 -0.53 8.56 10.37
C GLY A 11 -1.25 7.42 11.12
N ARG A 12 -1.88 6.52 10.36
CA ARG A 12 -2.78 5.45 10.81
C ARG A 12 -2.18 4.54 11.90
N LEU A 13 -2.96 4.29 12.96
CA LEU A 13 -2.67 3.35 14.05
C LEU A 13 -3.42 2.02 13.87
N ILE A 14 -2.72 0.88 13.84
CA ILE A 14 -3.32 -0.47 13.72
C ILE A 14 -3.03 -1.28 14.99
N ARG A 15 -4.08 -1.83 15.65
CA ARG A 15 -4.00 -2.61 16.89
C ARG A 15 -4.38 -4.07 16.66
N ASP A 16 -3.51 -5.01 17.04
CA ASP A 16 -3.79 -6.45 16.95
C ASP A 16 -3.16 -7.26 18.09
N SER A 17 -3.58 -8.52 18.28
CA SER A 17 -2.99 -9.48 19.23
C SER A 17 -2.41 -10.71 18.51
N TYR A 18 -1.16 -11.08 18.80
CA TYR A 18 -0.40 -12.09 18.06
C TYR A 18 0.44 -12.99 18.97
N PHE A 19 0.78 -14.22 18.55
CA PHE A 19 1.72 -15.08 19.29
C PHE A 19 3.16 -14.56 19.23
N TRP A 20 3.84 -14.61 20.37
CA TRP A 20 5.21 -14.16 20.51
C TRP A 20 6.21 -15.19 19.97
N VAL A 21 6.87 -14.85 18.87
CA VAL A 21 7.91 -15.66 18.22
C VAL A 21 9.27 -14.93 18.17
N GLY A 22 9.40 -13.84 18.93
CA GLY A 22 10.55 -12.94 18.94
C GLY A 22 10.28 -11.61 18.22
N ILE A 23 10.96 -10.54 18.65
CA ILE A 23 10.71 -9.16 18.17
C ILE A 23 10.93 -9.03 16.66
N ASN A 24 12.06 -9.51 16.12
CA ASN A 24 12.39 -9.43 14.70
C ASN A 24 11.43 -10.23 13.80
N LYS A 25 10.75 -11.23 14.38
CA LYS A 25 9.75 -12.05 13.68
C LYS A 25 8.32 -11.52 13.87
N SER A 26 8.12 -10.45 14.64
CA SER A 26 6.82 -9.80 14.76
C SER A 26 6.42 -9.14 13.43
N ARG A 27 5.12 -9.13 13.12
CA ARG A 27 4.61 -8.50 11.89
C ARG A 27 4.96 -7.01 11.78
N PRO A 28 4.81 -6.19 12.84
CA PRO A 28 5.14 -4.77 12.78
C PRO A 28 6.62 -4.52 12.51
N MET A 29 7.53 -5.35 13.04
CA MET A 29 8.96 -5.22 12.74
C MET A 29 9.28 -5.58 11.29
N GLN A 30 8.64 -6.62 10.74
CA GLN A 30 8.79 -6.98 9.33
C GLN A 30 8.25 -5.89 8.40
N GLU A 31 7.07 -5.33 8.72
CA GLU A 31 6.49 -4.22 7.96
C GLU A 31 7.37 -2.96 8.06
N TRP A 32 7.83 -2.61 9.26
CA TRP A 32 8.73 -1.47 9.46
C TRP A 32 10.04 -1.62 8.68
N ALA A 33 10.65 -2.81 8.69
CA ALA A 33 11.86 -3.09 7.92
C ALA A 33 11.61 -2.97 6.41
N LEU A 34 10.49 -3.52 5.92
CA LEU A 34 10.11 -3.42 4.52
C LEU A 34 9.84 -1.97 4.09
N LEU A 35 9.08 -1.21 4.88
CA LEU A 35 8.77 0.19 4.61
C LEU A 35 10.04 1.04 4.58
N ASN A 36 10.98 0.83 5.51
CA ASN A 36 12.26 1.54 5.48
C ASN A 36 13.06 1.23 4.21
N GLN A 37 13.13 -0.05 3.84
CA GLN A 37 13.82 -0.45 2.62
C GLN A 37 13.19 0.20 1.39
N LEU A 38 11.87 0.03 1.19
CA LEU A 38 11.15 0.61 0.05
C LEU A 38 11.28 2.14 0.01
N HIS A 39 11.16 2.81 1.16
CA HIS A 39 11.32 4.26 1.26
C HIS A 39 12.75 4.69 0.89
N SER A 40 13.78 3.99 1.38
CA SER A 40 15.18 4.28 1.03
C SER A 40 15.50 4.07 -0.45
N GLU A 41 14.79 3.16 -1.11
CA GLU A 41 14.87 2.90 -2.55
C GLU A 41 14.00 3.88 -3.38
N GLY A 42 13.34 4.85 -2.73
CA GLY A 42 12.53 5.88 -3.39
C GLY A 42 11.15 5.42 -3.84
N PHE A 43 10.65 4.28 -3.35
CA PHE A 43 9.29 3.85 -3.64
C PHE A 43 8.27 4.74 -2.92
N PRO A 44 7.10 5.01 -3.54
CA PRO A 44 6.07 5.84 -2.94
C PRO A 44 5.29 5.03 -1.89
N VAL A 45 5.89 4.92 -0.71
CA VAL A 45 5.32 4.32 0.50
C VAL A 45 5.36 5.36 1.62
N PRO A 46 4.51 5.24 2.66
CA PRO A 46 4.60 6.12 3.81
C PRO A 46 5.90 5.86 4.59
N GLN A 47 6.59 6.92 5.00
CA GLN A 47 7.79 6.79 5.81
C GLN A 47 7.43 6.22 7.19
N PRO A 48 8.02 5.09 7.61
CA PRO A 48 7.78 4.57 8.95
C PRO A 48 8.50 5.45 9.98
N ALA A 49 7.80 5.85 11.05
CA ALA A 49 8.32 6.74 12.09
C ALA A 49 8.62 5.99 13.40
N ALA A 50 7.73 5.10 13.82
CA ALA A 50 7.91 4.34 15.06
C ALA A 50 7.15 3.02 15.03
N VAL A 51 7.56 2.10 15.91
CA VAL A 51 6.81 0.88 16.22
C VAL A 51 6.72 0.73 17.72
N ASN A 52 5.53 0.38 18.21
CA ASN A 52 5.29 0.07 19.61
C ASN A 52 4.85 -1.39 19.74
N ILE A 53 5.58 -2.20 20.51
CA ILE A 53 5.26 -3.60 20.77
C ILE A 53 5.14 -3.80 22.29
N ARG A 54 4.02 -4.36 22.74
CA ARG A 54 3.74 -4.70 24.13
C ARG A 54 3.43 -6.18 24.26
N ARG A 55 4.24 -6.90 25.03
CA ARG A 55 4.10 -8.34 25.25
C ARG A 55 3.16 -8.64 26.42
N PHE A 56 2.34 -9.68 26.27
CA PHE A 56 1.44 -10.24 27.28
C PHE A 56 1.63 -11.76 27.33
N GLY A 57 2.60 -12.22 28.13
CA GLY A 57 2.95 -13.64 28.23
C GLY A 57 3.39 -14.24 26.89
N MET A 58 2.56 -15.12 26.34
CA MET A 58 2.78 -15.76 25.02
C MET A 58 2.23 -14.94 23.84
N THR A 59 1.57 -13.81 24.10
CA THR A 59 1.02 -12.94 23.07
C THR A 59 1.69 -11.56 23.08
N TYR A 60 1.45 -10.75 22.05
CA TYR A 60 1.81 -9.34 22.03
C TYR A 60 0.76 -8.52 21.29
N ARG A 61 0.68 -7.24 21.65
CA ARG A 61 0.03 -6.20 20.86
C ARG A 61 1.06 -5.29 20.25
N ALA A 62 0.75 -4.75 19.07
CA ALA A 62 1.65 -3.81 18.46
C ALA A 62 0.95 -2.80 17.56
N ASN A 63 1.66 -1.72 17.25
CA ASN A 63 1.25 -0.70 16.30
C ASN A 63 2.49 -0.20 15.54
N ILE A 64 2.31 0.12 14.27
CA ILE A 64 3.24 0.94 13.49
C ILE A 64 2.69 2.37 13.40
N ILE A 65 3.58 3.34 13.40
CA ILE A 65 3.28 4.75 13.15
C ILE A 65 4.06 5.14 11.92
N THR A 66 3.38 5.71 10.92
CA THR A 66 4.00 6.29 9.73
C THR A 66 3.79 7.80 9.73
N LEU A 67 4.61 8.51 8.96
CA LEU A 67 4.30 9.88 8.58
C LEU A 67 3.05 9.89 7.69
N GLU A 68 2.20 10.88 7.91
CA GLU A 68 1.05 11.13 7.05
C GLU A 68 1.50 11.54 5.65
N LEU A 69 0.74 11.10 4.65
CA LEU A 69 0.88 11.56 3.27
C LEU A 69 -0.15 12.68 3.07
N PRO A 70 0.26 13.96 3.05
CA PRO A 70 -0.68 15.08 3.02
C PRO A 70 -1.47 15.12 1.71
N ASN A 71 -2.71 15.60 1.79
CA ASN A 71 -3.59 15.81 0.63
C ASN A 71 -3.76 14.54 -0.22
N THR A 72 -3.93 13.40 0.43
CA THR A 72 -4.16 12.12 -0.23
C THR A 72 -5.54 11.58 0.07
N GLU A 73 -6.13 10.92 -0.92
CA GLU A 73 -7.39 10.18 -0.79
C GLU A 73 -7.21 8.76 -1.31
N THR A 74 -8.01 7.81 -0.80
CA THR A 74 -7.97 6.46 -1.35
C THR A 74 -8.54 6.45 -2.76
N LEU A 75 -8.01 5.57 -3.62
CA LEU A 75 -8.54 5.36 -4.97
C LEU A 75 -10.04 5.01 -4.93
N ALA A 76 -10.46 4.23 -3.93
CA ALA A 76 -11.86 3.92 -3.71
C ALA A 76 -12.71 5.19 -3.48
N ASP A 77 -12.26 6.09 -2.61
CA ASP A 77 -13.01 7.30 -2.26
C ASP A 77 -13.02 8.31 -3.42
N ARG A 78 -11.90 8.44 -4.17
CA ARG A 78 -11.83 9.24 -5.40
C ARG A 78 -12.83 8.77 -6.46
N LEU A 79 -12.93 7.45 -6.69
CA LEU A 79 -13.80 6.87 -7.71
C LEU A 79 -15.30 6.94 -7.36
N ILE A 80 -15.64 7.09 -6.08
CA ILE A 80 -17.02 7.37 -5.64
C ILE A 80 -17.43 8.78 -6.05
N GLN A 81 -16.50 9.75 -5.99
CA GLN A 81 -16.77 11.15 -6.30
C GLN A 81 -16.86 11.41 -7.81
N ALA A 82 -15.87 10.93 -8.59
CA ALA A 82 -15.78 11.22 -10.02
C ALA A 82 -14.97 10.15 -10.78
N PRO A 83 -15.17 10.01 -12.10
CA PRO A 83 -14.27 9.22 -12.94
C PRO A 83 -12.85 9.80 -12.93
N LEU A 84 -11.86 8.92 -12.97
CA LEU A 84 -10.47 9.33 -13.13
C LEU A 84 -10.09 9.41 -14.62
N ALA A 85 -9.20 10.34 -14.94
CA ALA A 85 -8.63 10.42 -16.28
C ALA A 85 -7.78 9.16 -16.59
N PRO A 86 -7.75 8.68 -17.85
CA PRO A 86 -6.97 7.49 -18.24
C PRO A 86 -5.49 7.55 -17.85
N GLU A 87 -4.90 8.75 -17.82
CA GLU A 87 -3.50 8.97 -17.45
C GLU A 87 -3.24 8.64 -15.98
N ILE A 88 -4.22 8.84 -15.09
CA ILE A 88 -4.12 8.48 -13.67
C ILE A 88 -4.11 6.96 -13.53
N TRP A 89 -4.96 6.25 -14.27
CA TRP A 89 -4.93 4.78 -14.31
C TRP A 89 -3.60 4.24 -14.82
N GLN A 90 -3.03 4.84 -15.88
CA GLN A 90 -1.70 4.49 -16.35
C GLN A 90 -0.61 4.74 -15.30
N ARG A 91 -0.70 5.83 -14.53
CA ARG A 91 0.22 6.09 -13.40
C ARG A 91 0.09 5.04 -12.30
N ILE A 92 -1.14 4.68 -11.91
CA ILE A 92 -1.40 3.60 -10.94
C ILE A 92 -0.77 2.28 -11.42
N GLY A 93 -1.01 1.93 -12.68
CA GLY A 93 -0.41 0.77 -13.32
C GLY A 93 1.11 0.81 -13.27
N THR A 94 1.70 1.91 -13.72
CA THR A 94 3.15 2.11 -13.77
C THR A 94 3.78 1.96 -12.39
N THR A 95 3.20 2.61 -11.36
CA THR A 95 3.68 2.52 -9.97
C THR A 95 3.65 1.08 -9.47
N ILE A 96 2.53 0.37 -9.61
CA ILE A 96 2.42 -1.05 -9.20
C ILE A 96 3.39 -1.93 -10.01
N GLY A 97 3.57 -1.63 -11.30
CA GLY A 97 4.55 -2.30 -12.17
C GLY A 97 5.97 -2.21 -11.63
N LYS A 98 6.39 -1.02 -11.18
CA LYS A 98 7.71 -0.77 -10.58
C LYS A 98 7.90 -1.52 -9.25
N PHE A 99 6.91 -1.49 -8.35
CA PHE A 99 6.95 -2.30 -7.12
C PHE A 99 7.12 -3.79 -7.45
N HIS A 100 6.32 -4.29 -8.39
CA HIS A 100 6.40 -5.69 -8.79
C HIS A 100 7.74 -6.04 -9.43
N LEU A 101 8.32 -5.14 -10.22
CA LEU A 101 9.63 -5.32 -10.86
C LEU A 101 10.72 -5.51 -9.80
N ALA A 102 10.74 -4.67 -8.76
CA ALA A 102 11.63 -4.78 -7.60
C ALA A 102 11.30 -5.96 -6.66
N GLY A 103 10.28 -6.76 -6.99
CA GLY A 103 9.90 -7.93 -6.22
C GLY A 103 9.01 -7.62 -5.01
N ALA A 104 8.58 -6.37 -4.83
CA ALA A 104 7.71 -5.97 -3.73
C ALA A 104 6.31 -6.55 -3.90
N TYR A 105 5.99 -7.54 -3.07
CA TYR A 105 4.68 -8.15 -2.97
C TYR A 105 3.86 -7.49 -1.86
N HIS A 106 2.67 -7.02 -2.22
CA HIS A 106 1.73 -6.41 -1.29
C HIS A 106 0.62 -7.40 -0.93
N ALA A 107 0.52 -7.85 0.33
CA ALA A 107 -0.40 -8.96 0.64
C ALA A 107 -1.88 -8.63 0.41
N ASP A 108 -2.25 -7.35 0.58
CA ASP A 108 -3.62 -6.88 0.40
C ASP A 108 -3.76 -5.69 -0.57
N LEU A 109 -3.20 -5.80 -1.78
CA LEU A 109 -3.35 -4.75 -2.79
C LEU A 109 -4.83 -4.59 -3.20
N ASN A 110 -5.46 -3.50 -2.79
CA ASN A 110 -6.86 -3.18 -3.04
C ASN A 110 -7.04 -1.65 -3.21
N ALA A 111 -8.19 -1.20 -3.71
CA ALA A 111 -8.43 0.22 -4.02
C ALA A 111 -8.42 1.16 -2.79
N ARG A 112 -8.57 0.65 -1.56
CA ARG A 112 -8.44 1.45 -0.33
C ARG A 112 -6.98 1.61 0.13
N ASN A 113 -6.09 0.74 -0.35
CA ASN A 113 -4.66 0.75 -0.03
C ASN A 113 -3.81 1.45 -1.10
N ILE A 114 -4.47 2.09 -2.06
CA ILE A 114 -3.85 2.97 -3.06
C ILE A 114 -4.31 4.38 -2.73
N LEU A 115 -3.36 5.27 -2.45
CA LEU A 115 -3.62 6.68 -2.25
C LEU A 115 -3.23 7.47 -3.49
N VAL A 116 -4.02 8.50 -3.79
CA VAL A 116 -3.79 9.46 -4.87
C VAL A 116 -3.76 10.85 -4.26
N ASP A 117 -2.69 11.61 -4.52
CA ASP A 117 -2.61 13.01 -4.10
C ASP A 117 -3.20 13.98 -5.14
N ASP A 118 -3.23 15.27 -4.83
CA ASP A 118 -3.71 16.32 -5.73
C ASP A 118 -2.84 16.52 -6.98
N TYR A 119 -1.60 16.02 -6.96
CA TYR A 119 -0.69 15.98 -8.10
C TYR A 119 -0.74 14.65 -8.87
N ASN A 120 -1.73 13.81 -8.59
CA ASN A 120 -1.90 12.47 -9.15
C ASN A 120 -0.70 11.53 -8.93
N ARG A 121 0.08 11.76 -7.86
CA ARG A 121 1.09 10.82 -7.38
C ARG A 121 0.41 9.67 -6.65
N ILE A 122 0.96 8.48 -6.83
CA ILE A 122 0.37 7.24 -6.36
C ILE A 122 1.22 6.67 -5.25
N TYR A 123 0.60 6.42 -4.09
CA TYR A 123 1.26 5.80 -2.94
C TYR A 123 0.58 4.48 -2.58
N LEU A 124 1.37 3.50 -2.12
CA LEU A 124 0.86 2.24 -1.58
C LEU A 124 1.03 2.21 -0.06
N ILE A 125 -0.07 1.96 0.66
CA ILE A 125 -0.12 1.90 2.12
C ILE A 125 -0.56 0.51 2.60
N ASP A 126 -0.48 0.27 3.91
CA ASP A 126 -0.94 -0.99 4.55
C ASP A 126 -0.13 -2.21 4.05
N TRP A 127 1.16 -2.21 4.41
CA TRP A 127 2.12 -3.22 3.98
C TRP A 127 2.14 -4.43 4.94
N ASP A 128 1.09 -4.65 5.73
CA ASP A 128 0.99 -5.84 6.58
C ASP A 128 1.17 -7.12 5.72
N ARG A 129 2.10 -7.97 6.15
CA ARG A 129 2.54 -9.19 5.45
C ARG A 129 3.10 -8.97 4.04
N GLY A 130 3.43 -7.72 3.68
CA GLY A 130 4.23 -7.39 2.52
C GLY A 130 5.62 -8.02 2.60
N ARG A 131 6.26 -8.25 1.46
CA ARG A 131 7.62 -8.83 1.40
C ARG A 131 8.26 -8.63 0.04
N LEU A 132 9.59 -8.64 -0.01
CA LEU A 132 10.32 -8.77 -1.26
C LEU A 132 10.38 -10.24 -1.70
N ARG A 133 10.26 -10.47 -3.01
CA ARG A 133 10.25 -11.80 -3.63
C ARG A 133 11.18 -11.82 -4.83
N SER A 134 12.13 -12.76 -4.81
CA SER A 134 13.25 -12.82 -5.76
C SER A 134 12.91 -13.24 -7.19
N SER A 135 11.70 -13.76 -7.47
CA SER A 135 11.35 -14.28 -8.79
C SER A 135 10.05 -13.68 -9.36
N PRO A 136 10.03 -13.28 -10.65
CA PRO A 136 8.81 -12.99 -11.39
C PRO A 136 7.91 -14.22 -11.34
N SER A 137 6.78 -14.10 -10.66
CA SER A 137 5.95 -15.24 -10.35
C SER A 137 4.48 -14.90 -10.54
N ALA A 138 3.65 -15.94 -10.63
CA ALA A 138 2.20 -15.86 -10.66
C ALA A 138 1.61 -14.93 -9.56
N TRP A 139 2.36 -14.63 -8.50
CA TRP A 139 1.94 -13.69 -7.48
C TRP A 139 1.67 -12.27 -8.00
N ARG A 140 2.44 -11.78 -8.99
CA ARG A 140 2.26 -10.42 -9.54
C ARG A 140 0.86 -10.28 -10.13
N TRP A 141 0.46 -11.26 -10.94
CA TRP A 141 -0.88 -11.34 -11.51
C TRP A 141 -1.96 -11.60 -10.45
N LYS A 142 -1.68 -12.38 -9.40
CA LYS A 142 -2.62 -12.52 -8.28
C LYS A 142 -2.85 -11.18 -7.57
N ASN A 143 -1.85 -10.32 -7.49
CA ASN A 143 -1.98 -8.99 -6.89
C ASN A 143 -2.83 -8.06 -7.76
N VAL A 144 -2.59 -8.03 -9.07
CA VAL A 144 -3.44 -7.31 -10.03
C VAL A 144 -4.89 -7.80 -9.97
N LYS A 145 -5.11 -9.13 -9.95
CA LYS A 145 -6.45 -9.72 -9.83
C LYS A 145 -7.14 -9.34 -8.51
N ARG A 146 -6.39 -9.21 -7.40
CA ARG A 146 -6.94 -8.75 -6.11
C ARG A 146 -7.44 -7.32 -6.21
N LEU A 147 -6.66 -6.42 -6.82
CA LEU A 147 -7.08 -5.04 -7.06
C LEU A 147 -8.34 -4.99 -7.93
N GLN A 148 -8.35 -5.68 -9.08
CA GLN A 148 -9.51 -5.75 -9.97
C GLN A 148 -10.76 -6.33 -9.27
N ARG A 149 -10.60 -7.31 -8.39
CA ARG A 149 -11.72 -7.85 -7.59
C ARG A 149 -12.21 -6.82 -6.58
N SER A 150 -11.32 -6.06 -5.95
CA SER A 150 -11.71 -5.00 -5.00
C SER A 150 -12.50 -3.89 -5.67
N LEU A 151 -12.09 -3.45 -6.87
CA LEU A 151 -12.80 -2.44 -7.66
C LEU A 151 -14.21 -2.93 -8.04
N ARG A 152 -14.31 -4.15 -8.59
CA ARG A 152 -15.62 -4.77 -8.91
C ARG A 152 -16.51 -4.94 -7.68
N LYS A 153 -15.93 -5.28 -6.52
CA LYS A 153 -16.67 -5.40 -5.27
C LYS A 153 -17.22 -4.04 -4.82
N ILE A 154 -16.43 -2.98 -4.90
CA ILE A 154 -16.91 -1.64 -4.53
C ILE A 154 -18.02 -1.20 -5.50
N ALA A 155 -17.84 -1.43 -6.81
CA ALA A 155 -18.85 -1.14 -7.83
C ALA A 155 -20.17 -1.90 -7.63
N SER A 156 -20.17 -3.05 -6.95
CA SER A 156 -21.41 -3.79 -6.64
C SER A 156 -22.17 -3.25 -5.43
N PHE A 157 -21.53 -2.47 -4.56
CA PHE A 157 -22.14 -1.93 -3.34
C PHE A 157 -22.36 -0.40 -3.39
N SER A 158 -21.76 0.29 -4.36
CA SER A 158 -21.83 1.73 -4.50
C SER A 158 -21.68 2.11 -5.96
N TYR A 159 -22.25 3.26 -6.35
CA TYR A 159 -21.94 3.84 -7.66
C TYR A 159 -20.44 4.17 -7.69
N LEU A 160 -19.72 3.48 -8.58
CA LEU A 160 -18.28 3.63 -8.75
C LEU A 160 -18.04 4.07 -10.19
N ASN A 161 -17.35 5.17 -10.38
CA ASN A 161 -16.99 5.69 -11.70
C ASN A 161 -15.83 4.89 -12.30
N PHE A 162 -16.08 3.61 -12.59
CA PHE A 162 -15.09 2.64 -13.05
C PHE A 162 -15.66 1.78 -14.17
N SER A 163 -14.87 1.60 -15.22
CA SER A 163 -15.22 0.90 -16.44
C SER A 163 -14.12 -0.08 -16.88
N SER A 164 -14.39 -0.88 -17.91
CA SER A 164 -13.38 -1.76 -18.51
C SER A 164 -12.22 -0.97 -19.14
N ASN A 165 -12.48 0.21 -19.71
CA ASN A 165 -11.45 1.06 -20.33
C ASN A 165 -10.39 1.50 -19.32
N ASP A 166 -10.81 1.70 -18.06
CA ASP A 166 -9.91 2.04 -16.95
C ASP A 166 -8.96 0.90 -16.61
N ILE A 167 -9.43 -0.35 -16.72
CA ILE A 167 -8.60 -1.55 -16.57
C ILE A 167 -7.55 -1.60 -17.68
N ASP A 168 -7.93 -1.29 -18.92
CA ASP A 168 -7.01 -1.32 -20.05
C ASP A 168 -5.93 -0.23 -19.92
N ALA A 169 -6.32 0.99 -19.52
CA ALA A 169 -5.38 2.06 -19.20
C ALA A 169 -4.42 1.67 -18.06
N PHE A 170 -4.94 1.05 -17.00
CA PHE A 170 -4.12 0.50 -15.92
C PHE A 170 -3.13 -0.56 -16.42
N LEU A 171 -3.59 -1.52 -17.24
CA LEU A 171 -2.75 -2.61 -17.75
C LEU A 171 -1.67 -2.09 -18.71
N ALA A 172 -1.98 -1.07 -19.51
CA ALA A 172 -0.99 -0.39 -20.35
C ALA A 172 0.14 0.20 -19.49
N GLY A 173 -0.20 0.99 -18.47
CA GLY A 173 0.78 1.55 -17.53
C GLY A 173 1.56 0.47 -16.77
N TYR A 174 0.87 -0.58 -16.31
CA TYR A 174 1.49 -1.71 -15.60
C TYR A 174 2.54 -2.43 -16.44
N ASN A 175 2.29 -2.59 -17.74
CA ASN A 175 3.26 -3.20 -18.63
C ASN A 175 4.48 -2.30 -18.87
N SER A 176 4.30 -0.98 -18.95
CA SER A 176 5.40 -0.01 -19.05
C SER A 176 6.27 0.00 -17.80
N GLY A 177 5.66 0.05 -16.59
CA GLY A 177 6.40 0.08 -15.33
C GLY A 177 7.22 -1.19 -15.03
N LYS A 178 6.90 -2.32 -15.66
CA LYS A 178 7.71 -3.55 -15.58
C LYS A 178 8.94 -3.57 -16.50
N ARG A 179 9.07 -2.59 -17.41
CA ARG A 179 10.16 -2.48 -18.39
C ARG A 179 11.14 -1.34 -18.09
N SER A 180 10.80 -0.51 -17.10
CA SER A 180 11.54 0.70 -16.74
C SER A 180 12.67 0.43 -15.77
#